data_AF-A0A7N2KVU1-F1
#
_entry.id   AF-A0A7N2KVU1-F1
#
_cell.length_a   1.000
_cell.length_b   1.000
_cell.length_c   1.000
_cell.angle_alpha   90.00
_cell.angle_beta   90.00
_cell.angle_gamma   90.00
#
_symmetry.space_group_name_H-M   'P 1'
#
loop_
_entity.id
_entity.type
_entity.pdbx_description
1 polymer ?
#
loop_
_entity_poly.entity_id
_entity_poly.type
_entity_poly.pdbx_seq_one_letter_code
_entity_poly.pdbx_strand_id
1 'polypeptide(L)'
;MNRENTNLDSRFNITWNFPVGSGGAQYLVRLHFCDIVSRALNLLYFNVYLNGYLAYEDLDLSVLTSHVLASPIYVDFVVDLRWVGWE
;
A
#
# COMPACT_ATOMS: atom_id res chain seq x y z
N MET A 1 -9.89 -31.25 16.86
CA MET A 1 -9.16 -30.17 16.17
C MET A 1 -9.28 -28.93 17.04
N ASN A 2 -8.23 -28.65 17.83
CA ASN A 2 -8.20 -27.47 18.68
C ASN A 2 -8.05 -26.26 17.75
N ARG A 3 -9.11 -25.48 17.63
CA ARG A 3 -9.07 -24.18 16.97
C ARG A 3 -8.31 -23.26 17.92
N GLU A 4 -7.00 -23.18 17.73
CA GLU A 4 -6.19 -22.07 18.24
C GLU A 4 -6.91 -20.79 17.80
N ASN A 5 -7.64 -20.17 18.73
CA ASN A 5 -8.28 -18.89 18.53
C ASN A 5 -7.19 -17.83 18.59
N THR A 6 -6.27 -17.88 17.63
CA THR A 6 -5.41 -16.74 17.36
C THR A 6 -6.34 -15.68 16.81
N ASN A 7 -6.73 -14.74 17.67
CA ASN A 7 -6.90 -13.36 17.26
C ASN A 7 -5.57 -12.95 16.60
N LEU A 8 -5.35 -13.42 15.37
CA LEU A 8 -4.52 -12.72 14.41
C LEU A 8 -5.28 -11.42 14.21
N ASP A 9 -5.03 -10.47 15.12
CA ASP A 9 -5.15 -9.05 14.82
C ASP A 9 -4.73 -8.92 13.35
N SER A 10 -5.58 -8.30 12.52
CA SER A 10 -5.47 -8.24 11.06
C SER A 10 -4.25 -7.42 10.57
N ARG A 11 -3.11 -7.58 11.25
CA ARG A 11 -1.80 -6.98 11.05
C ARG A 11 -0.97 -7.91 10.20
N PHE A 12 -1.23 -7.89 8.90
CA PHE A 12 -0.37 -8.52 7.91
C PHE A 12 -0.22 -7.59 6.71
N ASN A 13 0.91 -7.73 6.03
CA ASN A 13 1.14 -7.01 4.78
C ASN A 13 0.55 -7.83 3.62
N ILE A 14 -0.18 -7.16 2.73
CA ILE A 14 -0.51 -7.72 1.43
C ILE A 14 0.63 -7.31 0.48
N THR A 15 1.37 -8.30 0.00
CA THR A 15 2.60 -8.09 -0.77
C THR A 15 2.44 -8.59 -2.19
N TRP A 16 2.82 -7.75 -3.15
CA TRP A 16 2.98 -8.11 -4.55
C TRP A 16 4.44 -7.94 -4.94
N ASN A 17 4.97 -8.88 -5.74
CA ASN A 17 6.33 -8.83 -6.24
C ASN A 17 6.33 -8.74 -7.76
N PHE A 18 7.03 -7.76 -8.31
CA PHE A 18 7.12 -7.51 -9.74
C PHE A 18 8.58 -7.61 -10.18
N PRO A 19 8.97 -8.62 -10.97
CA PRO A 19 10.32 -8.70 -11.51
C PRO A 19 10.51 -7.59 -12.55
N VAL A 20 11.52 -6.74 -12.33
CA VAL A 20 11.86 -5.63 -13.23
C VAL A 20 13.37 -5.59 -13.50
N GLY A 21 13.78 -4.87 -14.54
CA GLY A 21 15.18 -4.79 -14.97
C GLY A 21 16.09 -4.14 -13.93
N SER A 22 17.30 -4.68 -13.76
CA SER A 22 18.24 -4.31 -12.70
C SER A 22 19.21 -3.15 -13.07
N GLY A 23 18.87 -2.36 -14.10
CA GLY A 23 19.78 -1.42 -14.76
C GLY A 23 19.85 0.00 -14.18
N GLY A 24 19.48 0.22 -12.92
CA GLY A 24 19.43 1.57 -12.32
C GLY A 24 18.33 2.46 -12.91
N ALA A 25 17.30 1.84 -13.51
CA ALA A 25 16.12 2.55 -13.97
C ALA A 25 15.26 2.96 -12.78
N GLN A 26 14.62 4.12 -12.92
CA GLN A 26 13.53 4.54 -12.06
C GLN A 26 12.21 4.00 -12.60
N TYR A 27 11.37 3.52 -11.70
CA TYR A 27 10.06 2.93 -12.01
C TYR A 27 8.95 3.83 -11.48
N LEU A 28 7.98 4.16 -12.33
CA LEU A 28 6.74 4.77 -11.89
C LEU A 28 5.80 3.68 -11.39
N VAL A 29 5.43 3.73 -10.11
CA VAL A 29 4.40 2.89 -9.52
C VAL A 29 3.16 3.75 -9.30
N ARG A 30 2.10 3.47 -10.06
CA ARG A 30 0.78 4.08 -9.87
C ARG A 30 -0.14 3.13 -9.12
N LEU A 31 -0.51 3.49 -7.91
CA LEU A 31 -1.47 2.74 -7.12
C LEU A 31 -2.86 3.33 -7.34
N HIS A 32 -3.82 2.48 -7.68
CA HIS A 32 -5.23 2.85 -7.81
C HIS A 32 -6.00 2.36 -6.61
N PHE A 33 -6.77 3.25 -5.99
CA PHE A 33 -7.58 2.95 -4.83
C PHE A 33 -9.02 3.41 -5.01
N CYS A 34 -9.93 2.70 -4.35
CA CYS A 34 -11.32 3.08 -4.17
C CYS A 34 -11.84 2.30 -2.96
N ASP A 35 -12.25 2.99 -1.90
CA ASP A 35 -12.86 2.31 -0.76
C ASP A 35 -14.32 1.96 -1.08
N ILE A 36 -14.52 0.71 -1.50
CA ILE A 36 -15.83 0.14 -1.84
C ILE A 36 -16.42 -0.72 -0.71
N VAL A 37 -15.72 -0.85 0.42
CA VAL A 37 -16.09 -1.79 1.49
C VAL A 37 -16.56 -1.06 2.74
N SER A 38 -15.91 0.06 3.10
CA SER A 38 -16.26 0.82 4.29
C SER A 38 -17.67 1.38 4.19
N ARG A 39 -18.43 1.27 5.28
CA ARG A 39 -19.79 1.81 5.40
C ARG A 39 -19.83 3.27 5.84
N ALA A 40 -18.70 3.82 6.26
CA ALA A 40 -18.52 5.19 6.69
C ALA A 40 -17.08 5.64 6.43
N LEU A 41 -16.85 6.95 6.47
CA LEU A 41 -15.53 7.54 6.37
C LEU A 41 -14.65 7.12 7.56
N ASN A 42 -13.34 7.18 7.37
CA ASN A 42 -12.35 7.03 8.45
C ASN A 42 -12.38 5.65 9.12
N LEU A 43 -12.69 4.58 8.36
CA LEU A 43 -12.69 3.20 8.85
C LEU A 43 -11.53 2.36 8.32
N LEU A 44 -10.81 2.85 7.31
CA LEU A 44 -9.73 2.14 6.64
C LEU A 44 -8.47 3.00 6.63
N TYR A 45 -7.44 2.51 7.32
CA TYR A 45 -6.10 3.09 7.37
C TYR A 45 -5.08 2.00 7.13
N PHE A 46 -4.07 2.28 6.32
CA PHE A 46 -2.96 1.35 6.10
C PHE A 46 -1.71 2.07 5.62
N ASN A 47 -0.56 1.45 5.88
CA ASN A 47 0.71 1.92 5.34
C ASN A 47 0.94 1.35 3.94
N VAL A 48 1.50 2.17 3.05
CA VAL A 48 1.99 1.74 1.74
C VAL A 48 3.50 1.60 1.82
N TYR A 49 3.99 0.41 1.49
CA TYR A 49 5.41 0.13 1.36
C TYR A 49 5.77 -0.16 -0.09
N LEU A 50 6.86 0.42 -0.59
CA LEU A 50 7.43 0.14 -1.90
C LEU A 50 8.88 -0.26 -1.73
N ASN A 51 9.24 -1.45 -2.24
CA ASN A 51 10.57 -2.03 -2.08
C ASN A 51 11.06 -2.07 -0.61
N GLY A 52 10.15 -2.32 0.34
CA GLY A 52 10.46 -2.36 1.77
C GLY A 52 10.51 -1.00 2.47
N TYR A 53 10.45 0.12 1.75
CA TYR A 53 10.45 1.47 2.31
C TYR A 53 9.03 2.00 2.49
N LEU A 54 8.80 2.75 3.57
CA LEU A 54 7.53 3.43 3.83
C LEU A 54 7.32 4.55 2.79
N ALA A 55 6.37 4.34 1.89
CA ALA A 55 6.04 5.28 0.83
C ALA A 55 4.89 6.22 1.22
N TYR A 56 3.93 5.71 2.00
CA TYR A 56 2.82 6.50 2.55
C TYR A 56 2.41 5.95 3.92
N GLU A 57 2.44 6.79 4.94
CA GLU A 57 2.03 6.46 6.31
C GLU A 57 0.55 6.77 6.54
N ASP A 58 -0.15 5.88 7.23
CA ASP A 58 -1.54 6.05 7.67
C ASP A 58 -2.47 6.54 6.54
N LEU A 59 -2.39 5.90 5.37
CA LEU A 59 -3.17 6.28 4.20
C LEU A 59 -4.67 6.20 4.51
N ASP A 60 -5.31 7.37 4.54
CA ASP A 60 -6.76 7.55 4.66
C ASP A 60 -7.36 7.93 3.31
N LEU A 61 -8.03 6.97 2.67
CA LEU A 61 -8.69 7.22 1.39
C LEU A 61 -9.83 8.24 1.52
N SER A 62 -10.45 8.36 2.69
CA SER A 62 -11.57 9.28 2.93
C SER A 62 -11.15 10.74 2.82
N VAL A 63 -9.92 11.06 3.24
CA VAL A 63 -9.36 12.41 3.13
C VAL A 63 -8.99 12.71 1.68
N LEU A 64 -8.34 11.76 0.99
CA LEU A 64 -7.90 11.94 -0.40
C LEU A 64 -9.08 12.07 -1.38
N THR A 65 -10.24 11.49 -1.06
CA THR A 65 -11.44 11.58 -1.90
C THR A 65 -12.40 12.67 -1.48
N SER A 66 -11.96 13.68 -0.71
CA SER A 66 -12.81 14.78 -0.23
C SER A 66 -14.08 14.29 0.48
N HIS A 67 -13.94 13.23 1.29
CA HIS A 67 -15.01 12.62 2.08
C HIS A 67 -16.15 11.99 1.26
N VAL A 68 -15.85 11.57 0.03
CA VAL A 68 -16.78 10.82 -0.83
C VAL A 68 -16.40 9.34 -0.83
N LEU A 69 -17.29 8.49 -0.32
CA LEU A 69 -17.16 7.02 -0.36
C LEU A 69 -17.20 6.50 -1.80
N ALA A 70 -16.55 5.37 -2.06
CA ALA A 70 -16.50 4.74 -3.37
C ALA A 70 -16.02 5.65 -4.53
N SER A 71 -15.26 6.69 -4.21
CA SER A 71 -14.63 7.55 -5.20
C SER A 71 -13.24 7.02 -5.57
N PRO A 72 -12.89 6.91 -6.87
CA PRO A 72 -11.57 6.46 -7.28
C PRO A 72 -10.51 7.54 -7.06
N ILE A 73 -9.29 7.11 -6.71
CA ILE A 73 -8.09 7.94 -6.64
C ILE A 73 -6.88 7.14 -7.13
N TYR A 74 -5.86 7.83 -7.63
CA TYR A 74 -4.55 7.24 -7.87
C TYR A 74 -3.45 8.06 -7.20
N VAL A 75 -2.38 7.39 -6.81
CA VAL A 75 -1.17 8.00 -6.24
C VAL A 75 0.05 7.44 -6.97
N ASP A 76 0.96 8.33 -7.36
CA ASP A 76 2.16 8.00 -8.11
C ASP A 76 3.40 8.07 -7.22
N PHE A 77 4.25 7.06 -7.33
CA PHE A 77 5.56 7.00 -6.69
C PHE A 77 6.64 6.70 -7.71
N VAL A 78 7.82 7.27 -7.50
CA VAL A 78 9.03 6.89 -8.25
C VAL A 78 9.86 5.98 -7.36
N VAL A 79 10.06 4.74 -7.79
CA VAL A 79 10.90 3.75 -7.11
C VAL A 79 12.22 3.64 -7.83
N ASP A 80 13.30 3.86 -7.10
CA ASP A 80 14.65 3.66 -7.60
C ASP A 80 15.15 2.28 -7.17
N LEU A 81 15.53 1.45 -8.15
CA LEU A 81 16.08 0.11 -7.92
C LEU A 81 17.58 0.06 -8.09
N ARG A 82 18.27 1.18 -7.92
CA ARG A 82 19.72 1.17 -7.75
C ARG A 82 20.09 0.16 -6.66
N TRP A 83 20.85 -0.85 -7.05
CA TRP A 83 21.53 -1.74 -6.13
C TRP A 83 22.39 -0.88 -5.20
N VAL A 84 21.95 -0.70 -3.95
CA VAL A 84 22.87 -0.35 -2.88
C VAL A 84 23.57 -1.67 -2.51
N GLY A 85 24.45 -2.13 -3.41
CA GLY A 85 25.51 -3.02 -2.98
C GLY A 85 26.36 -2.24 -1.97
N TRP A 86 26.65 -2.88 -0.83
CA TRP A 86 27.45 -2.40 0.32
C TRP A 86 26.69 -1.60 1.39
N GLU A 87 25.99 -2.30 2.29
CA GLU A 87 26.55 -2.54 3.63
C GLU A 87 27.25 -3.91 3.65
#